data_AF-A0A918CBA9-F1
#
_entry.id   AF-A0A918CBA9-F1
#
_cell.length_a   1.000
_cell.length_b   1.000
_cell.length_c   1.000
_cell.angle_alpha   90.00
_cell.angle_beta   90.00
_cell.angle_gamma   90.00
#
_symmetry.space_group_name_H-M   'P 1'
#
loop_
_entity.id
_entity.type
_entity.pdbx_description
1 polymer ?
#
loop_
_entity_poly.entity_id
_entity_poly.type
_entity_poly.pdbx_seq_one_letter_code
_entity_poly.pdbx_strand_id
1 'polypeptide(L)' 'MTGSPATRSAPAPVIAHEHGWLVESAHRTSEGIVQYVRCAECGVRRVDIAAVPVVVPAAASREFG' A
#
# COMPACT_ATOMS: atom_id res chain seq x y z
N MET A 1 -37.43 -1.68 10.36
CA MET A 1 -36.25 -1.61 9.46
C MET A 1 -35.27 -2.66 9.95
N THR A 2 -35.25 -3.85 9.33
CA THR A 2 -34.37 -4.96 9.74
C THR A 2 -33.26 -5.07 8.70
N GLY A 3 -32.02 -4.73 9.07
CA GLY A 3 -30.87 -4.84 8.18
C GLY A 3 -30.45 -6.31 8.00
N SER A 4 -30.33 -6.77 6.75
CA SER A 4 -29.79 -8.09 6.44
C SER A 4 -28.28 -8.16 6.75
N PRO A 5 -27.76 -9.27 7.27
CA PRO A 5 -26.33 -9.41 7.52
C PRO A 5 -25.58 -9.51 6.19
N ALA A 6 -24.59 -8.64 5.98
CA ALA A 6 -23.70 -8.72 4.83
C ALA A 6 -22.90 -10.04 4.90
N THR A 7 -23.13 -10.93 3.94
CA THR A 7 -22.37 -12.18 3.80
C THR A 7 -20.90 -11.83 3.51
N ARG A 8 -20.01 -12.13 4.47
CA ARG A 8 -18.57 -12.10 4.19
C ARG A 8 -18.27 -13.23 3.20
N SER A 9 -18.01 -12.87 1.95
CA SER A 9 -17.52 -13.83 0.96
C SER A 9 -16.21 -14.43 1.45
N ALA A 10 -16.13 -15.76 1.47
CA ALA A 10 -14.90 -16.47 1.79
C ALA A 10 -13.82 -16.12 0.75
N PRO A 11 -12.53 -16.02 1.14
CA PRO A 11 -11.47 -15.76 0.20
C PRO A 11 -11.39 -16.91 -0.82
N ALA A 12 -11.31 -16.55 -2.11
CA ALA A 12 -11.10 -17.51 -3.17
C ALA A 12 -9.78 -18.30 -2.96
N PRO A 13 -9.68 -19.54 -3.44
CA PRO A 13 -8.46 -20.35 -3.31
C PRO A 13 -7.26 -19.61 -3.91
N VAL A 14 -6.21 -19.43 -3.11
CA VAL A 14 -4.95 -18.85 -3.57
C VAL A 14 -4.16 -19.91 -4.33
N ILE A 15 -4.05 -19.75 -5.65
CA ILE A 15 -3.14 -20.57 -6.45
C ILE A 15 -1.71 -20.16 -6.07
N ALA A 16 -0.91 -21.08 -5.53
CA ALA A 16 0.48 -20.81 -5.19
C ALA A 16 1.30 -20.74 -6.49
N HIS A 17 1.69 -19.53 -6.88
CA HIS A 17 2.56 -19.23 -8.02
C HIS A 17 3.51 -18.09 -7.66
N GLU A 18 4.53 -17.88 -8.48
CA GLU A 18 5.38 -16.70 -8.38
C GLU A 18 4.63 -15.49 -8.91
N HIS A 19 4.53 -14.44 -8.09
CA HIS A 19 3.69 -13.29 -8.40
C HIS A 19 4.45 -12.24 -9.21
N GLY A 20 3.93 -11.90 -10.40
CA GLY A 20 4.34 -10.72 -11.17
C GLY A 20 3.62 -9.47 -10.65
N TRP A 21 4.24 -8.75 -9.72
CA TRP A 21 3.64 -7.58 -9.05
C TRP A 21 3.69 -6.30 -9.91
N LEU A 22 2.55 -5.60 -9.99
CA LEU A 22 2.41 -4.28 -10.61
C LEU A 22 1.98 -3.26 -9.55
N VAL A 23 2.55 -2.05 -9.60
CA VAL A 23 2.17 -0.94 -8.70
C VAL A 23 0.90 -0.27 -9.21
N GLU A 24 -0.16 -0.30 -8.40
CA GLU A 24 -1.42 0.40 -8.69
C GLU A 24 -1.34 1.87 -8.22
N SER A 25 -0.78 2.10 -7.03
CA SER A 25 -0.53 3.45 -6.50
C SER A 25 0.67 3.48 -5.55
N ALA A 26 1.28 4.66 -5.42
CA ALA A 26 2.41 4.89 -4.55
C ALA A 26 2.25 6.23 -3.81
N HIS A 27 2.46 6.21 -2.49
CA HIS A 27 2.28 7.37 -1.62
C HIS A 27 3.51 7.56 -0.72
N ARG A 28 4.05 8.77 -0.67
CA ARG A 28 5.11 9.13 0.29
C ARG A 28 4.50 9.29 1.68
N THR A 29 5.12 8.66 2.67
CA THR A 29 4.81 8.78 4.09
C THR A 29 6.12 8.98 4.87
N SER A 30 6.03 9.18 6.19
CA SER A 30 7.22 9.24 7.06
C SER A 30 7.98 7.91 7.13
N GLU A 31 7.36 6.79 6.79
CA GLU A 31 7.97 5.45 6.81
C GLU A 31 8.63 5.08 5.47
N GLY A 32 8.45 5.89 4.42
CA GLY A 32 8.98 5.64 3.09
C GLY A 32 7.93 5.85 2.00
N ILE A 33 8.01 5.08 0.91
CA ILE A 33 6.95 5.03 -0.11
C ILE A 33 6.13 3.77 0.12
N VAL A 34 4.88 3.96 0.52
CA VAL A 34 3.88 2.89 0.59
C VAL A 34 3.38 2.62 -0.82
N GLN A 35 3.53 1.39 -1.30
CA GLN A 35 3.10 0.95 -2.62
C GLN A 35 1.98 -0.08 -2.48
N TYR A 36 0.86 0.18 -3.12
CA TYR A 36 -0.21 -0.79 -3.28
C TYR A 36 0.06 -1.56 -4.56
N VAL A 37 0.36 -2.86 -4.44
CA VAL A 37 0.70 -3.71 -5.59
C VAL A 37 -0.34 -4.79 -5.79
N ARG A 38 -0.54 -5.17 -7.05
CA ARG A 38 -1.44 -6.23 -7.48
C ARG A 38 -0.70 -7.21 -8.39
N CYS A 39 -0.93 -8.51 -8.22
CA CYS A 39 -0.42 -9.51 -9.16
C CYS A 39 -1.15 -9.38 -10.49
N ALA A 40 -0.40 -9.30 -11.59
CA ALA A 40 -0.94 -9.22 -12.94
C ALA A 40 -1.77 -10.46 -13.32
N GLU A 41 -1.46 -11.63 -12.75
CA GLU A 41 -2.09 -12.90 -13.10
C GLU A 41 -3.31 -13.21 -12.21
N CYS A 42 -3.12 -13.35 -10.89
CA CYS A 42 -4.20 -13.75 -9.99
C CYS A 42 -4.97 -12.58 -9.35
N GLY A 43 -4.48 -11.35 -9.47
CA GLY A 43 -5.11 -10.17 -8.89
C GLY A 43 -5.03 -10.03 -7.38
N VAL A 44 -4.29 -10.90 -6.68
CA VAL A 44 -4.01 -10.72 -5.25
C VAL A 44 -3.31 -9.39 -5.01
N ARG A 45 -3.57 -8.77 -3.86
CA ARG A 45 -3.01 -7.47 -3.49
C ARG A 45 -2.05 -7.60 -2.32
N ARG A 46 -0.99 -6.79 -2.33
CA ARG A 46 0.00 -6.64 -1.26
C ARG A 46 0.30 -5.16 -1.06
N VAL A 47 0.75 -4.81 0.14
CA VAL A 47 1.28 -3.47 0.45
C VAL A 47 2.77 -3.62 0.72
N ASP A 48 3.58 -2.85 0.00
CA ASP A 48 5.03 -2.80 0.17
C ASP A 48 5.48 -1.44 0.72
N ILE A 49 6.54 -1.44 1.52
CA ILE A 49 7.21 -0.21 1.97
C ILE A 49 8.59 -0.19 1.32
N ALA A 50 8.81 0.76 0.41
CA ALA A 50 10.12 1.05 -0.13
C ALA A 50 10.78 2.14 0.70
N ALA A 51 11.98 1.86 1.24
CA ALA A 51 12.78 2.86 1.92
C ALA A 51 13.14 3.98 0.93
N VAL A 52 12.86 5.22 1.32
CA VAL A 52 13.38 6.40 0.62
C VAL A 52 14.66 6.80 1.33
N PRO A 53 15.75 7.16 0.61
CA PRO A 53 16.88 7.80 1.27
C PRO A 53 16.37 9.02 2.04
N VAL A 54 16.63 9.04 3.35
CA VAL A 54 16.25 10.16 4.22
C VAL A 54 17.02 11.39 3.75
N VAL A 55 16.32 12.30 3.09
CA VAL A 55 16.82 13.65 2.84
C VAL A 55 16.28 14.51 3.97
N VAL A 56 17.18 14.97 4.85
CA VAL A 56 16.83 15.93 5.90
C VAL A 56 16.27 17.19 5.24
N PRO A 57 15.03 17.61 5.55
CA PRO A 57 14.48 18.83 5.00
C PRO A 57 15.34 20.01 5.45
N ALA A 58 15.67 20.92 4.52
CA ALA A 58 16.20 22.22 4.90
C ALA A 58 15.16 22.92 5.80
N ALA A 59 15.63 23.59 6.85
CA ALA A 59 14.76 24.31 7.77
C ALA A 59 13.87 25.29 6.99
N ALA A 60 12.55 25.03 6.97
CA ALA A 60 11.57 25.85 6.26
C ALA A 60 11.16 27.11 7.03
N SER A 61 11.64 27.27 8.27
CA SER A 61 11.34 28.41 9.14
C SER A 61 12.58 28.84 9.90
N ARG A 62 12.63 30.12 10.28
CA ARG A 62 13.64 30.70 11.18
C ARG A 62 12.90 31.46 12.26
N GLU A 63 13.31 31.26 13.51
CA GLU A 63 12.84 32.08 14.63
C GLU A 63 13.48 33.48 14.55
N PHE A 64 12.68 34.51 14.83
CA PHE A 64 13.17 35.88 15.00
C PHE A 64 13.17 36.19 16.50
N GLY A 65 14.32 36.60 17.02
CA GLY A 65 14.50 37.09 18.40
C GLY A 65 14.43 38.60 18.49
#